data_AF-A0A1H4ZKN8-F1
#
_entry.id   AF-A0A1H4ZKN8-F1
#
_cell.length_a   1.000
_cell.length_b   1.000
_cell.length_c   1.000
_cell.angle_alpha   90.00
_cell.angle_beta   90.00
_cell.angle_gamma   90.00
#
_symmetry.space_group_name_H-M   'P 1'
#
loop_
_entity.id
_entity.type
_entity.pdbx_description
1 polymer ?
#
loop_
_entity_poly.entity_id
_entity_poly.type
_entity_poly.pdbx_seq_one_letter_code
_entity_poly.pdbx_strand_id
1 'polypeptide(L)'
;MSLSVFDLFKIGIGPSSSHTVGPMLAAVRFAEGLRRDQLLATTDSVKVELYGSLGATGKGHGSDKAVLLGLEGEQPDSVDTSNVDARLAAIRSSGELNLLGEKPIRFVEKQHLAMIRKPLPFHPNGMIFRAFDAAGLQIRSREYYSVGGGFVVDEQAAGADRIVEDTTALQYPFTTGKQLLAHCAEHNLSISQVMRANETAWRPEAETRARLLHIWQVMQDCVEAGCRNEGIMPGGLKVKRRAAALHRQLCKHPEASLRDALSVLDWVNLYALAVNEENASGGRVVTAPTNGAAGIVPAVLHYYSRFIPSSNDDGVVRFLLTAAAIGILYKENASISGAEVGCQGEVGVACSMAAGALCEVLGGSVNQVENAAEIGMEHNLGLTCDPIGGLVQVPCIERNAMGSVKAINAARMALRGDGQHFVSLDKVIRTMRQTGADMNNKYKETARGGLAVNIVEC
;
A
#
# COMPACT_ATOMS: atom_id res chain seq x y z
N MET A 1 -12.76 -9.69 -13.02
CA MET A 1 -12.76 -9.40 -11.57
C MET A 1 -13.44 -8.07 -11.27
N SER A 2 -14.31 -8.05 -10.26
CA SER A 2 -14.89 -6.81 -9.71
C SER A 2 -14.02 -6.33 -8.55
N LEU A 3 -13.70 -5.03 -8.51
CA LEU A 3 -12.83 -4.43 -7.50
C LEU A 3 -13.54 -3.27 -6.81
N SER A 4 -13.50 -3.26 -5.48
CA SER A 4 -14.03 -2.17 -4.66
C SER A 4 -12.97 -1.11 -4.40
N VAL A 5 -13.39 0.13 -4.13
CA VAL A 5 -12.57 1.19 -3.52
C VAL A 5 -11.80 0.71 -2.28
N PHE A 6 -12.37 -0.23 -1.52
CA PHE A 6 -11.72 -0.80 -0.33
C PHE A 6 -10.74 -1.93 -0.60
N ASP A 7 -10.62 -2.36 -1.85
CA ASP A 7 -9.50 -3.20 -2.27
C ASP A 7 -8.21 -2.42 -2.45
N LEU A 8 -8.31 -1.10 -2.68
CA LEU A 8 -7.19 -0.20 -2.84
C LEU A 8 -6.85 0.55 -1.55
N PHE A 9 -7.86 1.00 -0.81
CA PHE A 9 -7.70 1.72 0.46
C PHE A 9 -8.02 0.81 1.65
N LYS A 10 -6.98 0.16 2.19
CA LYS A 10 -7.07 -0.76 3.32
C LYS A 10 -6.31 -0.19 4.50
N ILE A 11 -6.96 -0.15 5.66
CA ILE A 11 -6.30 0.14 6.92
C ILE A 11 -5.41 -1.04 7.28
N GLY A 12 -4.15 -0.77 7.62
CA GLY A 12 -3.15 -1.78 7.89
C GLY A 12 -2.04 -1.28 8.79
N ILE A 13 -0.93 -2.00 8.78
CA ILE A 13 0.29 -1.68 9.53
C ILE A 13 1.47 -1.55 8.55
N GLY A 14 2.35 -0.58 8.79
CA GLY A 14 3.59 -0.41 8.05
C GLY A 14 4.63 -1.50 8.35
N PRO A 15 5.72 -1.60 7.57
CA PRO A 15 6.08 -0.71 6.46
C PRO A 15 5.64 -1.18 5.06
N SER A 16 5.18 -2.41 4.88
CA SER A 16 4.96 -2.98 3.53
C SER A 16 3.65 -3.76 3.41
N SER A 17 2.90 -3.52 2.33
CA SER A 17 1.70 -4.30 2.05
C SER A 17 2.05 -5.74 1.63
N SER A 18 3.10 -5.90 0.81
CA SER A 18 3.54 -7.20 0.30
C SER A 18 4.33 -7.99 1.35
N HIS A 19 5.11 -7.32 2.20
CA HIS A 19 6.04 -7.96 3.12
C HIS A 19 5.65 -7.85 4.60
N THR A 20 4.64 -7.06 4.97
CA THR A 20 4.13 -6.97 6.35
C THR A 20 2.69 -7.45 6.40
N VAL A 21 1.78 -6.75 5.71
CA VAL A 21 0.34 -7.06 5.74
C VAL A 21 0.06 -8.46 5.17
N GLY A 22 0.64 -8.80 4.02
CA GLY A 22 0.49 -10.11 3.40
C GLY A 22 0.94 -11.28 4.32
N PRO A 23 2.18 -11.29 4.82
CA PRO A 23 2.64 -12.33 5.73
C PRO A 23 1.84 -12.44 7.04
N MET A 24 1.38 -11.32 7.59
CA MET A 24 0.51 -11.32 8.77
C MET A 24 -0.82 -12.02 8.46
N LEU A 25 -1.48 -11.68 7.34
CA LEU A 25 -2.71 -12.34 6.91
C LEU A 25 -2.50 -13.83 6.61
N ALA A 26 -1.38 -14.20 5.99
CA ALA A 26 -1.04 -15.59 5.73
C ALA A 26 -0.87 -16.39 7.03
N ALA A 27 -0.20 -15.79 8.03
CA ALA A 27 -0.02 -16.38 9.35
C ALA A 27 -1.37 -16.56 10.09
N VAL A 28 -2.24 -15.55 10.07
CA VAL A 28 -3.59 -15.67 10.66
C VAL A 28 -4.38 -16.78 9.95
N ARG A 29 -4.42 -16.78 8.61
CA ARG A 29 -5.12 -17.82 7.84
C ARG A 29 -4.61 -19.22 8.12
N PHE A 30 -3.30 -19.37 8.32
CA PHE A 30 -2.70 -20.65 8.68
C PHE A 30 -3.15 -21.11 10.08
N ALA A 31 -3.04 -20.21 11.08
CA ALA A 31 -3.40 -20.49 12.46
C ALA A 31 -4.90 -20.79 12.60
N GLU A 32 -5.76 -19.99 11.96
CA GLU A 32 -7.20 -20.24 11.86
C GLU A 32 -7.52 -21.55 11.16
N GLY A 33 -6.74 -21.90 10.14
CA GLY A 33 -6.82 -23.20 9.49
C GLY A 33 -6.56 -24.36 10.43
N LEU A 34 -5.57 -24.25 11.34
CA LEU A 34 -5.32 -25.26 12.37
C LEU A 34 -6.51 -25.40 13.31
N ARG A 35 -7.13 -24.29 13.73
CA ARG A 35 -8.31 -24.31 14.58
C ARG A 35 -9.50 -24.97 13.90
N ARG A 36 -9.82 -24.55 12.66
CA ARG A 36 -10.92 -25.12 11.86
C ARG A 36 -10.77 -26.62 11.65
N ASP A 37 -9.55 -27.07 11.41
CA ASP A 37 -9.26 -28.48 11.12
C ASP A 37 -8.98 -29.27 12.42
N GLN A 38 -9.26 -28.70 13.60
CA GLN A 38 -9.14 -29.30 14.94
C GLN A 38 -7.72 -29.75 15.31
N LEU A 39 -6.69 -29.10 14.74
CA LEU A 39 -5.26 -29.39 14.95
C LEU A 39 -4.60 -28.43 15.96
N LEU A 40 -5.29 -27.37 16.39
CA LEU A 40 -4.74 -26.37 17.31
C LEU A 40 -4.26 -27.02 18.63
N ALA A 41 -5.10 -27.86 19.22
CA ALA A 41 -4.81 -28.54 20.49
C ALA A 41 -3.60 -29.48 20.42
N THR A 42 -3.28 -30.06 19.26
CA THR A 42 -2.15 -30.98 19.09
C THR A 42 -0.87 -30.31 18.56
N THR A 43 -0.95 -29.05 18.11
CA THR A 43 0.22 -28.31 17.59
C THR A 43 1.17 -27.91 18.71
N ASP A 44 2.40 -28.44 18.71
CA ASP A 44 3.45 -28.13 19.70
C ASP A 44 4.42 -27.05 19.22
N SER A 45 4.67 -26.99 17.91
CA SER A 45 5.49 -25.96 17.29
C SER A 45 5.05 -25.65 15.85
N VAL A 46 5.42 -24.46 15.38
CA VAL A 46 5.18 -23.99 14.01
C VAL A 46 6.50 -23.55 13.40
N LYS A 47 6.74 -23.93 12.14
CA LYS A 47 7.87 -23.44 11.33
C LYS A 47 7.34 -22.64 10.15
N VAL A 48 7.97 -21.50 9.88
CA VAL A 48 7.65 -20.58 8.79
C VAL A 48 8.90 -20.34 7.94
N GLU A 49 8.73 -20.46 6.63
CA GLU A 49 9.80 -20.29 5.64
C GLU A 49 9.36 -19.22 4.64
N LEU A 50 10.11 -18.11 4.56
CA LEU A 50 9.82 -16.96 3.70
C LEU A 50 10.77 -16.99 2.50
N TYR A 51 10.24 -17.01 1.27
CA TYR A 51 10.98 -17.29 0.04
C TYR A 51 11.15 -16.06 -0.86
N GLY A 52 12.13 -16.13 -1.77
CA GLY A 52 12.34 -15.15 -2.84
C GLY A 52 12.61 -13.72 -2.35
N SER A 53 11.84 -12.74 -2.86
CA SER A 53 11.98 -11.34 -2.45
C SER A 53 11.63 -11.15 -0.97
N LEU A 54 10.62 -11.88 -0.48
CA LEU A 54 10.25 -11.89 0.93
C LEU A 54 11.38 -12.40 1.82
N GLY A 55 12.08 -13.46 1.40
CA GLY A 55 13.28 -13.94 2.09
C GLY A 55 14.50 -13.02 1.96
N ALA A 56 14.56 -12.17 0.94
CA ALA A 56 15.68 -11.26 0.70
C ALA A 56 15.57 -9.96 1.50
N THR A 57 14.37 -9.37 1.56
CA THR A 57 14.12 -8.04 2.16
C THR A 57 13.24 -8.09 3.40
N GLY A 58 12.66 -9.25 3.74
CA GLY A 58 11.64 -9.38 4.77
C GLY A 58 12.04 -8.85 6.14
N LYS A 59 13.33 -8.92 6.51
CA LYS A 59 13.79 -8.34 7.78
C LYS A 59 13.72 -6.80 7.79
N GLY A 60 14.01 -6.15 6.67
CA GLY A 60 13.85 -4.70 6.52
C GLY A 60 12.38 -4.28 6.47
N HIS A 61 11.53 -5.17 5.95
CA HIS A 61 10.09 -4.97 5.88
C HIS A 61 9.30 -5.46 7.10
N GLY A 62 9.96 -5.98 8.14
CA GLY A 62 9.29 -6.50 9.34
C GLY A 62 8.42 -7.73 9.10
N SER A 63 8.73 -8.56 8.09
CA SER A 63 8.01 -9.81 7.81
C SER A 63 8.10 -10.80 8.95
N ASP A 64 9.23 -10.83 9.65
CA ASP A 64 9.40 -11.57 10.90
C ASP A 64 8.37 -11.12 11.94
N LYS A 65 8.33 -9.82 12.25
CA LYS A 65 7.36 -9.22 13.18
C LYS A 65 5.92 -9.56 12.79
N ALA A 66 5.60 -9.42 11.50
CA ALA A 66 4.27 -9.66 10.94
C ALA A 66 3.81 -11.11 11.09
N VAL A 67 4.70 -12.07 10.85
CA VAL A 67 4.40 -13.50 11.02
C VAL A 67 4.13 -13.82 12.49
N LEU A 68 4.93 -13.28 13.41
CA LEU A 68 4.74 -13.51 14.85
C LEU A 68 3.38 -12.97 15.31
N LEU A 69 3.06 -11.73 14.98
CA LEU A 69 1.77 -11.11 15.33
C LEU A 69 0.59 -11.88 14.72
N GLY A 70 0.68 -12.25 13.44
CA GLY A 70 -0.39 -12.99 12.76
C GLY A 70 -0.59 -14.40 13.32
N LEU A 71 0.47 -15.09 13.77
CA LEU A 71 0.33 -16.38 14.45
C LEU A 71 -0.37 -16.23 15.81
N GLU A 72 -0.21 -15.11 16.50
CA GLU A 72 -0.99 -14.79 17.71
C GLU A 72 -2.45 -14.38 17.42
N GLY A 73 -2.86 -14.33 16.15
CA GLY A 73 -4.23 -14.01 15.72
C GLY A 73 -4.49 -12.53 15.49
N GLU A 74 -3.48 -11.67 15.60
CA GLU A 74 -3.61 -10.23 15.34
C GLU A 74 -3.93 -9.95 13.88
N GLN A 75 -4.86 -9.02 13.63
CA GLN A 75 -5.19 -8.58 12.27
C GLN A 75 -4.48 -7.27 11.92
N PRO A 76 -4.01 -7.11 10.67
CA PRO A 76 -3.29 -5.90 10.27
C PRO A 76 -4.08 -4.62 10.46
N ASP A 77 -5.41 -4.65 10.37
CA ASP A 77 -6.32 -3.49 10.42
C ASP A 77 -6.68 -3.06 11.87
N SER A 78 -6.45 -3.91 12.86
CA SER A 78 -6.88 -3.68 14.24
C SER A 78 -5.78 -3.88 15.30
N VAL A 79 -4.61 -4.42 14.93
CA VAL A 79 -3.46 -4.56 15.83
C VAL A 79 -3.06 -3.24 16.49
N ASP A 80 -2.85 -3.25 17.80
CA ASP A 80 -2.32 -2.09 18.51
C ASP A 80 -0.81 -1.94 18.24
N THR A 81 -0.47 -1.00 17.36
CA THR A 81 0.92 -0.77 16.93
C THR A 81 1.82 -0.24 18.05
N SER A 82 1.26 0.30 19.15
CA SER A 82 2.04 0.85 20.25
C SER A 82 2.71 -0.20 21.14
N ASN A 83 2.15 -1.43 21.15
CA ASN A 83 2.63 -2.52 22.01
C ASN A 83 3.45 -3.59 21.28
N VAL A 84 3.56 -3.49 19.94
CA VAL A 84 4.21 -4.49 19.08
C VAL A 84 5.63 -4.81 19.54
N ASP A 85 6.47 -3.81 19.80
CA ASP A 85 7.86 -4.06 20.16
C ASP A 85 8.00 -4.77 21.52
N ALA A 86 7.14 -4.45 22.49
CA ALA A 86 7.12 -5.12 23.80
C ALA A 86 6.69 -6.58 23.68
N ARG A 87 5.66 -6.86 22.87
CA ARG A 87 5.19 -8.24 22.60
C ARG A 87 6.25 -9.09 21.91
N LEU A 88 6.88 -8.55 20.88
CA LEU A 88 7.95 -9.26 20.17
C LEU A 88 9.14 -9.55 21.10
N ALA A 89 9.48 -8.63 22.00
CA ALA A 89 10.51 -8.86 23.01
C ALA A 89 10.13 -10.01 23.95
N ALA A 90 8.86 -10.08 24.37
CA ALA A 90 8.37 -11.18 25.21
C ALA A 90 8.53 -12.53 24.51
N ILE A 91 8.01 -12.69 23.28
CA ILE A 91 8.12 -13.92 22.47
C ILE A 91 9.59 -14.36 22.32
N ARG A 92 10.46 -13.40 22.00
CA ARG A 92 11.90 -13.66 21.81
C ARG A 92 12.60 -14.11 23.09
N SER A 93 12.19 -13.56 24.23
CA SER A 93 12.80 -13.87 25.52
C SER A 93 12.32 -15.20 26.11
N SER A 94 11.04 -15.55 25.94
CA SER A 94 10.47 -16.80 26.42
C SER A 94 10.78 -17.98 25.49
N GLY A 95 10.93 -17.72 24.19
CA GLY A 95 10.96 -18.77 23.18
C GLY A 95 9.61 -19.46 22.99
N GLU A 96 8.53 -18.78 23.39
CA GLU A 96 7.15 -19.24 23.30
C GLU A 96 6.28 -18.20 22.58
N LEU A 97 5.31 -18.67 21.80
CA LEU A 97 4.32 -17.85 21.11
C LEU A 97 2.92 -18.34 21.49
N ASN A 98 2.00 -17.42 21.77
CA ASN A 98 0.62 -17.80 22.11
C ASN A 98 -0.23 -17.89 20.84
N LEU A 99 -0.30 -19.08 20.24
CA LEU A 99 -0.96 -19.32 18.95
C LEU A 99 -2.47 -18.99 19.05
N LEU A 100 -2.94 -18.08 18.19
CA LEU A 100 -4.27 -17.45 18.23
C LEU A 100 -4.63 -16.76 19.56
N GLY A 101 -3.65 -16.51 20.42
CA GLY A 101 -3.91 -16.07 21.80
C GLY A 101 -4.48 -17.17 22.71
N GLU A 102 -4.61 -18.40 22.21
CA GLU A 102 -5.29 -19.51 22.88
C GLU A 102 -4.31 -20.56 23.45
N LYS A 103 -3.23 -20.87 22.72
CA LYS A 103 -2.32 -21.97 23.08
C LYS A 103 -0.84 -21.54 23.04
N PRO A 104 -0.10 -21.64 24.15
CA PRO A 104 1.35 -21.47 24.11
C PRO A 104 1.99 -22.62 23.33
N ILE A 105 2.84 -22.28 22.37
CA ILE A 105 3.64 -23.21 21.59
C ILE A 105 5.11 -22.81 21.64
N ARG A 106 6.01 -23.78 21.46
CA ARG A 106 7.44 -23.50 21.36
C ARG A 106 7.72 -22.73 20.06
N PHE A 107 8.32 -21.55 20.18
CA PHE A 107 8.69 -20.69 19.04
C PHE A 107 10.00 -19.95 19.30
N VAL A 108 11.12 -20.63 19.05
CA VAL A 108 12.45 -20.02 18.95
C VAL A 108 12.63 -19.42 17.55
N GLU A 109 12.51 -18.10 17.39
CA GLU A 109 12.50 -17.40 16.09
C GLU A 109 13.64 -17.84 15.14
N LYS A 110 14.88 -17.94 15.64
CA LYS A 110 16.04 -18.37 14.83
C LYS A 110 15.95 -19.80 14.28
N GLN A 111 15.16 -20.67 14.90
CA GLN A 111 14.99 -22.07 14.50
C GLN A 111 13.71 -22.25 13.66
N HIS A 112 12.68 -21.49 13.98
CA HIS A 112 11.33 -21.67 13.45
C HIS A 112 10.98 -20.70 12.34
N LEU A 113 11.73 -19.60 12.14
CA LEU A 113 11.49 -18.65 11.07
C LEU A 113 12.74 -18.54 10.18
N ALA A 114 12.62 -18.99 8.93
CA ALA A 114 13.70 -19.01 7.96
C ALA A 114 13.45 -18.02 6.82
N MET A 115 14.49 -17.29 6.44
CA MET A 115 14.50 -16.35 5.31
C MET A 115 15.32 -16.97 4.16
N ILE A 116 14.67 -17.34 3.07
CA ILE A 116 15.23 -18.09 1.94
C ILE A 116 15.17 -17.23 0.69
N ARG A 117 16.33 -16.93 0.10
CA ARG A 117 16.41 -16.02 -1.08
C ARG A 117 15.90 -16.62 -2.39
N LYS A 118 15.82 -17.95 -2.48
CA LYS A 118 15.33 -18.63 -3.68
C LYS A 118 13.80 -18.46 -3.74
N PRO A 119 13.22 -17.97 -4.85
CA PRO A 119 11.78 -17.85 -4.96
C PRO A 119 11.11 -19.22 -5.12
N LEU A 120 9.84 -19.29 -4.72
CA LEU A 120 8.96 -20.40 -5.10
C LEU A 120 8.52 -20.23 -6.57
N PRO A 121 8.02 -21.30 -7.23
CA PRO A 121 7.76 -21.28 -8.67
C PRO A 121 6.70 -20.26 -9.12
N PHE A 122 5.65 -20.03 -8.33
CA PHE A 122 4.51 -19.21 -8.76
C PHE A 122 4.76 -17.70 -8.64
N HIS A 123 5.23 -17.23 -7.48
CA HIS A 123 5.43 -15.80 -7.23
C HIS A 123 6.65 -15.57 -6.30
N PRO A 124 7.43 -14.48 -6.50
CA PRO A 124 8.64 -14.21 -5.71
C PRO A 124 8.41 -13.98 -4.22
N ASN A 125 7.20 -13.65 -3.79
CA ASN A 125 6.83 -13.48 -2.38
C ASN A 125 6.11 -14.72 -1.84
N GLY A 126 6.84 -15.83 -1.75
CA GLY A 126 6.31 -17.11 -1.31
C GLY A 126 6.52 -17.36 0.19
N MET A 127 5.61 -18.11 0.81
CA MET A 127 5.64 -18.45 2.23
C MET A 127 5.18 -19.89 2.43
N ILE A 128 5.87 -20.66 3.27
CA ILE A 128 5.44 -21.99 3.67
C ILE A 128 5.32 -22.04 5.19
N PHE A 129 4.15 -22.48 5.67
CA PHE A 129 3.86 -22.67 7.09
C PHE A 129 3.66 -24.16 7.36
N ARG A 130 4.32 -24.66 8.40
CA ARG A 130 4.28 -26.07 8.83
C ARG A 130 4.00 -26.14 10.33
N ALA A 131 3.06 -26.99 10.73
CA ALA A 131 2.77 -27.28 12.13
C ALA A 131 3.22 -28.69 12.48
N PHE A 132 3.74 -28.86 13.70
CA PHE A 132 4.26 -30.12 14.22
C PHE A 132 3.62 -30.45 15.56
N ASP A 133 3.43 -31.73 15.84
CA ASP A 133 3.00 -32.22 17.15
C ASP A 133 4.19 -32.40 18.12
N ALA A 134 3.90 -32.85 19.34
CA ALA A 134 4.91 -33.07 20.39
C ALA A 134 5.93 -34.18 20.06
N ALA A 135 5.63 -35.07 19.10
CA ALA A 135 6.58 -36.07 18.61
C ALA A 135 7.45 -35.54 17.47
N GLY A 136 7.21 -34.30 17.02
CA GLY A 136 7.89 -33.68 15.89
C GLY A 136 7.34 -34.12 14.53
N LEU A 137 6.18 -34.79 14.49
CA LEU A 137 5.53 -35.16 13.23
C LEU A 137 4.81 -33.95 12.64
N GLN A 138 4.98 -33.72 11.34
CA GLN A 138 4.27 -32.65 10.64
C GLN A 138 2.78 -32.99 10.51
N ILE A 139 1.92 -32.16 11.09
CA ILE A 139 0.45 -32.35 11.08
C ILE A 139 -0.26 -31.44 10.07
N ARG A 140 0.40 -30.36 9.61
CA ARG A 140 -0.14 -29.47 8.56
C ARG A 140 1.00 -28.81 7.78
N SER A 141 0.78 -28.61 6.48
CA SER A 141 1.61 -27.75 5.63
C SER A 141 0.72 -26.95 4.68
N ARG A 142 0.99 -25.65 4.56
CA ARG A 142 0.34 -24.77 3.59
C ARG A 142 1.33 -23.78 3.01
N GLU A 143 1.14 -23.50 1.74
CA GLU A 143 1.92 -22.54 0.98
C GLU A 143 1.03 -21.35 0.59
N TYR A 144 1.57 -20.15 0.74
CA TYR A 144 0.90 -18.88 0.47
C TYR A 144 1.78 -17.94 -0.33
N TYR A 145 1.15 -17.02 -1.05
CA TYR A 145 1.82 -16.01 -1.84
C TYR A 145 1.24 -14.63 -1.57
N SER A 146 2.12 -13.65 -1.35
CA SER A 146 1.74 -12.25 -1.19
C SER A 146 1.91 -11.50 -2.53
N VAL A 147 0.80 -11.31 -3.25
CA VAL A 147 0.80 -10.87 -4.66
C VAL A 147 0.64 -9.35 -4.85
N GLY A 148 0.84 -8.57 -3.78
CA GLY A 148 0.74 -7.09 -3.81
C GLY A 148 -0.59 -6.56 -3.24
N GLY A 149 -0.62 -5.29 -2.83
CA GLY A 149 -1.81 -4.64 -2.24
C GLY A 149 -2.36 -5.29 -0.97
N GLY A 150 -1.55 -6.10 -0.27
CA GLY A 150 -1.97 -6.86 0.91
C GLY A 150 -2.82 -8.10 0.61
N PHE A 151 -2.88 -8.54 -0.66
CA PHE A 151 -3.60 -9.77 -1.03
C PHE A 151 -2.72 -11.01 -0.84
N VAL A 152 -3.33 -12.06 -0.28
CA VAL A 152 -2.69 -13.37 -0.09
C VAL A 152 -3.50 -14.43 -0.84
N VAL A 153 -2.82 -15.27 -1.61
CA VAL A 153 -3.40 -16.45 -2.27
C VAL A 153 -2.74 -17.73 -1.76
N ASP A 154 -3.43 -18.86 -1.80
CA ASP A 154 -2.87 -20.17 -1.48
C ASP A 154 -2.41 -20.93 -2.75
N GLU A 155 -1.63 -21.99 -2.58
CA GLU A 155 -1.14 -22.82 -3.70
C GLU A 155 -2.28 -23.44 -4.54
N GLN A 156 -3.41 -23.79 -3.93
CA GLN A 156 -4.55 -24.38 -4.64
C GLN A 156 -5.27 -23.35 -5.54
N ALA A 157 -5.25 -22.08 -5.15
CA ALA A 157 -5.66 -20.92 -5.94
C ALA A 157 -4.62 -20.44 -6.96
N ALA A 158 -3.37 -20.91 -6.86
CA ALA A 158 -2.27 -20.56 -7.76
C ALA A 158 -2.12 -21.55 -8.95
N GLY A 159 -2.53 -22.81 -8.78
CA GLY A 159 -2.47 -23.86 -9.82
C GLY A 159 -3.71 -23.95 -10.72
N ALA A 160 -4.84 -23.38 -10.28
CA ALA A 160 -5.96 -23.01 -11.15
C ALA A 160 -5.93 -21.48 -11.26
N ASP A 161 -6.28 -20.87 -12.40
CA ASP A 161 -6.56 -19.43 -12.51
C ASP A 161 -7.76 -19.05 -11.62
N ARG A 162 -7.59 -19.15 -10.31
CA ARG A 162 -8.61 -19.01 -9.28
C ARG A 162 -8.01 -18.25 -8.10
N ILE A 163 -7.50 -17.05 -8.36
CA ILE A 163 -8.03 -15.94 -7.56
C ILE A 163 -9.54 -16.12 -7.70
N VAL A 164 -10.28 -16.40 -6.62
CA VAL A 164 -11.74 -16.38 -6.71
C VAL A 164 -12.07 -14.94 -7.06
N GLU A 165 -12.16 -14.67 -8.36
CA GLU A 165 -12.47 -13.36 -8.86
C GLU A 165 -13.81 -13.03 -8.28
N ASP A 166 -13.90 -11.87 -7.62
CA ASP A 166 -15.21 -11.37 -7.27
C ASP A 166 -15.98 -11.18 -8.59
N THR A 167 -17.03 -11.98 -8.78
CA THR A 167 -17.90 -11.95 -9.95
C THR A 167 -19.14 -11.10 -9.71
N THR A 168 -19.17 -10.33 -8.62
CA THR A 168 -20.26 -9.39 -8.31
C THR A 168 -20.55 -8.52 -9.53
N ALA A 169 -21.78 -8.59 -10.03
CA ALA A 169 -22.19 -7.85 -11.21
C ALA A 169 -22.27 -6.34 -10.88
N LEU A 170 -21.44 -5.56 -11.58
CA LEU A 170 -21.41 -4.10 -11.43
C LEU A 170 -22.39 -3.44 -12.40
N GLN A 171 -22.93 -2.29 -12.00
CA GLN A 171 -23.84 -1.51 -12.84
C GLN A 171 -23.13 -0.92 -14.06
N TYR A 172 -21.90 -0.45 -13.88
CA TYR A 172 -21.06 0.17 -14.91
C TYR A 172 -19.66 -0.48 -14.89
N PRO A 173 -19.54 -1.75 -15.34
CA PRO A 173 -18.27 -2.45 -15.32
C PRO A 173 -17.29 -1.82 -16.31
N PHE A 174 -16.03 -1.64 -15.91
CA PHE A 174 -14.97 -1.15 -16.79
C PHE A 174 -13.67 -1.88 -16.49
N THR A 175 -12.92 -2.16 -17.55
CA THR A 175 -11.53 -2.65 -17.47
C THR A 175 -10.56 -1.68 -18.14
N THR A 176 -11.03 -0.68 -18.89
CA THR A 176 -10.17 0.29 -19.59
C THR A 176 -10.64 1.72 -19.33
N GLY A 177 -9.73 2.69 -19.46
CA GLY A 177 -10.06 4.11 -19.38
C GLY A 177 -11.12 4.47 -20.42
N LYS A 178 -10.98 3.96 -21.65
CA LYS A 178 -11.98 4.14 -22.71
C LYS A 178 -13.40 3.71 -22.29
N GLN A 179 -13.55 2.56 -21.63
CA GLN A 179 -14.86 2.10 -21.15
C GLN A 179 -15.40 2.97 -20.00
N LEU A 180 -14.53 3.37 -19.07
CA LEU A 180 -14.91 4.26 -17.97
C LEU A 180 -15.43 5.61 -18.51
N LEU A 181 -14.72 6.21 -19.48
CA LEU A 181 -15.15 7.45 -20.12
C LEU A 181 -16.45 7.28 -20.91
N ALA A 182 -16.65 6.12 -21.57
CA ALA A 182 -17.87 5.82 -22.29
C ALA A 182 -19.08 5.79 -21.34
N HIS A 183 -18.98 5.12 -20.18
CA HIS A 183 -20.04 5.14 -19.15
C HIS A 183 -20.32 6.55 -18.64
N CYS A 184 -19.28 7.35 -18.41
CA CYS A 184 -19.43 8.75 -18.00
C CYS A 184 -20.20 9.57 -19.04
N ALA A 185 -19.87 9.41 -20.33
CA ALA A 185 -20.51 10.13 -21.42
C ALA A 185 -21.95 9.67 -21.68
N GLU A 186 -22.20 8.35 -21.71
CA GLU A 186 -23.52 7.76 -21.97
C GLU A 186 -24.54 8.12 -20.89
N HIS A 187 -24.12 8.13 -19.62
CA HIS A 187 -24.99 8.35 -18.48
C HIS A 187 -24.90 9.77 -17.89
N ASN A 188 -24.08 10.65 -18.47
CA ASN A 188 -23.78 12.00 -17.96
C ASN A 188 -23.35 11.97 -16.48
N LEU A 189 -22.41 11.07 -16.16
CA LEU A 189 -21.85 10.86 -14.84
C LEU A 189 -20.38 11.30 -14.79
N SER A 190 -19.97 11.81 -13.63
CA SER A 190 -18.54 11.89 -13.28
C SER A 190 -17.96 10.51 -12.95
N ILE A 191 -16.64 10.40 -12.91
CA ILE A 191 -15.95 9.14 -12.58
C ILE A 191 -16.30 8.70 -11.15
N SER A 192 -16.34 9.61 -10.18
CA SER A 192 -16.77 9.26 -8.82
C SER A 192 -18.21 8.75 -8.76
N GLN A 193 -19.13 9.27 -9.60
CA GLN A 193 -20.52 8.80 -9.65
C GLN A 193 -20.63 7.40 -10.27
N VAL A 194 -19.84 7.10 -11.30
CA VAL A 194 -19.73 5.73 -11.85
C VAL A 194 -19.25 4.77 -10.77
N MET A 195 -18.18 5.11 -10.05
CA MET A 195 -17.66 4.30 -8.95
C MET A 195 -18.67 4.16 -7.81
N ARG A 196 -19.36 5.24 -7.43
CA ARG A 196 -20.39 5.21 -6.38
C ARG A 196 -21.51 4.23 -6.73
N ALA A 197 -21.98 4.25 -7.98
CA ALA A 197 -22.99 3.31 -8.46
C ALA A 197 -22.48 1.87 -8.42
N ASN A 198 -21.24 1.61 -8.85
CA ASN A 198 -20.64 0.27 -8.76
C ASN A 198 -20.51 -0.22 -7.32
N GLU A 199 -20.14 0.64 -6.36
CA GLU A 199 -20.04 0.28 -4.95
C GLU A 199 -21.36 -0.20 -4.34
N THR A 200 -22.51 0.18 -4.91
CA THR A 200 -23.83 -0.27 -4.44
C THR A 200 -24.06 -1.77 -4.60
N ALA A 201 -23.26 -2.43 -5.46
CA ALA A 201 -23.34 -3.86 -5.68
C ALA A 201 -22.94 -4.68 -4.44
N TRP A 202 -22.08 -4.13 -3.57
CA TRP A 202 -21.64 -4.80 -2.34
C TRP A 202 -22.35 -4.29 -1.09
N ARG A 203 -22.72 -3.01 -1.05
CA ARG A 203 -23.27 -2.36 0.16
C ARG A 203 -24.02 -1.06 -0.14
N PRO A 204 -24.90 -0.59 0.76
CA PRO A 204 -25.59 0.68 0.59
C PRO A 204 -24.65 1.88 0.48
N GLU A 205 -25.04 2.90 -0.29
CA GLU A 205 -24.25 4.12 -0.52
C GLU A 205 -23.84 4.82 0.79
N ALA A 206 -24.73 4.85 1.79
CA ALA A 206 -24.45 5.44 3.09
C ALA A 206 -23.30 4.73 3.83
N GLU A 207 -23.18 3.41 3.69
CA GLU A 207 -22.07 2.64 4.27
C GLU A 207 -20.77 2.92 3.52
N THR A 208 -20.82 3.04 2.18
CA THR A 208 -19.69 3.50 1.34
C THR A 208 -19.16 4.84 1.78
N ARG A 209 -20.06 5.82 1.94
CA ARG A 209 -19.69 7.13 2.44
C ARG A 209 -19.06 7.07 3.83
N ALA A 210 -19.70 6.42 4.79
CA ALA A 210 -19.21 6.37 6.17
C ALA A 210 -17.81 5.74 6.26
N ARG A 211 -17.58 4.63 5.54
CA ARG A 211 -16.29 3.94 5.53
C ARG A 211 -15.19 4.73 4.80
N LEU A 212 -15.52 5.48 3.74
CA LEU A 212 -14.57 6.39 3.08
C LEU A 212 -14.15 7.54 4.00
N LEU A 213 -15.09 8.12 4.75
CA LEU A 213 -14.78 9.15 5.74
C LEU A 213 -13.95 8.57 6.91
N HIS A 214 -14.18 7.32 7.30
CA HIS A 214 -13.33 6.64 8.27
C HIS A 214 -11.90 6.43 7.75
N ILE A 215 -11.73 6.02 6.48
CA ILE A 215 -10.41 5.94 5.84
C ILE A 215 -9.71 7.31 5.86
N TRP A 216 -10.44 8.37 5.54
CA TRP A 216 -9.90 9.73 5.62
C TRP A 216 -9.49 10.10 7.04
N GLN A 217 -10.29 9.75 8.06
CA GLN A 217 -9.91 9.96 9.45
C GLN A 217 -8.59 9.25 9.81
N VAL A 218 -8.44 7.97 9.44
CA VAL A 218 -7.20 7.22 9.71
C VAL A 218 -5.99 7.83 8.98
N MET A 219 -6.18 8.36 7.77
CA MET A 219 -5.15 9.10 7.04
C MET A 219 -4.71 10.37 7.79
N GLN A 220 -5.68 11.13 8.33
CA GLN A 220 -5.39 12.33 9.13
C GLN A 220 -4.67 11.97 10.43
N ASP A 221 -5.12 10.92 11.12
CA ASP A 221 -4.50 10.45 12.36
C ASP A 221 -3.04 10.01 12.14
N CYS A 222 -2.76 9.39 10.97
CA CYS A 222 -1.41 9.01 10.55
C CYS A 222 -0.51 10.26 10.34
N VAL A 223 -1.01 11.30 9.67
CA VAL A 223 -0.30 12.58 9.51
C VAL A 223 -0.03 13.22 10.87
N GLU A 224 -1.02 13.26 11.76
CA GLU A 224 -0.87 13.83 13.10
C GLU A 224 0.19 13.06 13.90
N ALA A 225 0.16 11.72 13.87
CA ALA A 225 1.17 10.88 14.50
C ALA A 225 2.58 11.20 13.97
N GLY A 226 2.77 11.26 12.64
CA GLY A 226 4.06 11.61 12.05
C GLY A 226 4.54 13.04 12.36
N CYS A 227 3.61 13.98 12.58
CA CYS A 227 3.92 15.34 13.01
C CYS A 227 4.30 15.45 14.51
N ARG A 228 4.04 14.41 15.31
CA ARG A 228 4.37 14.35 16.75
C ARG A 228 5.59 13.49 17.04
N ASN A 229 5.70 12.35 16.37
CA ASN A 229 6.70 11.33 16.65
C ASN A 229 8.08 11.74 16.16
N GLU A 230 9.06 11.70 17.04
CA GLU A 230 10.47 12.01 16.75
C GLU A 230 11.36 10.76 16.82
N GLY A 231 12.63 10.92 16.46
CA GLY A 231 13.64 9.89 16.65
C GLY A 231 14.22 9.37 15.34
N ILE A 232 14.83 8.19 15.43
CA ILE A 232 15.53 7.51 14.34
C ILE A 232 14.68 6.32 13.89
N MET A 233 14.43 6.20 12.59
CA MET A 233 13.67 5.09 12.04
C MET A 233 14.43 3.75 12.20
N PRO A 234 13.72 2.62 12.39
CA PRO A 234 14.34 1.31 12.53
C PRO A 234 15.04 0.86 11.23
N GLY A 235 15.76 -0.26 11.24
CA GLY A 235 16.34 -0.85 10.02
C GLY A 235 17.82 -0.55 9.75
N GLY A 236 18.48 0.27 10.57
CA GLY A 236 19.94 0.38 10.58
C GLY A 236 20.54 1.58 9.82
N LEU A 237 19.80 2.19 8.90
CA LEU A 237 20.26 3.36 8.11
C LEU A 237 20.40 4.66 8.92
N LYS A 238 19.98 4.65 10.20
CA LYS A 238 20.00 5.81 11.10
C LYS A 238 19.30 7.06 10.53
N VAL A 239 18.30 6.89 9.66
CA VAL A 239 17.54 8.00 9.08
C VAL A 239 16.68 8.65 10.17
N LYS A 240 16.85 9.96 10.36
CA LYS A 240 16.05 10.74 11.31
C LYS A 240 14.68 11.04 10.72
N ARG A 241 13.66 11.01 11.58
CA ARG A 241 12.34 11.58 11.28
C ARG A 241 12.46 13.10 11.13
N ARG A 242 11.83 13.65 10.10
CA ARG A 242 11.88 15.07 9.72
C ARG A 242 10.54 15.77 9.89
N ALA A 243 9.42 15.03 9.81
CA ALA A 243 8.09 15.61 9.79
C ALA A 243 7.78 16.44 11.04
N ALA A 244 8.06 15.95 12.24
CA ALA A 244 7.79 16.68 13.48
C ALA A 244 8.52 18.03 13.59
N ALA A 245 9.78 18.09 13.15
CA ALA A 245 10.56 19.33 13.14
C ALA A 245 10.02 20.32 12.09
N LEU A 246 9.70 19.83 10.89
CA LEU A 246 9.12 20.63 9.81
C LEU A 246 7.75 21.18 10.19
N HIS A 247 6.90 20.37 10.83
CA HIS A 247 5.59 20.80 11.34
C HIS A 247 5.73 21.98 12.31
N ARG A 248 6.66 21.90 13.27
CA ARG A 248 6.94 23.02 14.19
C ARG A 248 7.43 24.27 13.45
N GLN A 249 8.26 24.11 12.42
CA GLN A 249 8.77 25.25 11.64
C GLN A 249 7.65 25.97 10.89
N LEU A 250 6.77 25.21 10.22
CA LEU A 250 5.65 25.74 9.44
C LEU A 250 4.58 26.39 10.34
N CYS A 251 4.31 25.82 11.53
CA CYS A 251 3.37 26.40 12.50
C CYS A 251 3.89 27.68 13.17
N LYS A 252 5.22 27.82 13.36
CA LYS A 252 5.82 28.98 14.04
C LYS A 252 5.87 30.25 13.18
N HIS A 253 5.83 30.12 11.85
CA HIS A 253 6.02 31.26 10.93
C HIS A 253 4.85 31.40 9.93
N PRO A 254 3.61 31.59 10.40
CA PRO A 254 2.45 31.70 9.50
C PRO A 254 2.58 32.91 8.55
N GLU A 255 3.24 33.99 8.99
CA GLU A 255 3.52 35.16 8.14
C GLU A 255 4.59 34.90 7.06
N ALA A 256 5.50 33.94 7.28
CA ALA A 256 6.45 33.54 6.24
C ALA A 256 5.73 32.83 5.08
N SER A 257 4.64 32.11 5.36
CA SER A 257 3.79 31.50 4.32
C SER A 257 3.11 32.54 3.41
N LEU A 258 2.94 33.78 3.87
CA LEU A 258 2.41 34.88 3.04
C LEU A 258 3.49 35.51 2.14
N ARG A 259 4.77 35.30 2.44
CA ARG A 259 5.92 35.84 1.67
C ARG A 259 6.51 34.80 0.71
N ASP A 260 6.46 33.52 1.07
CA ASP A 260 6.93 32.42 0.24
C ASP A 260 5.77 31.77 -0.55
N ALA A 261 5.81 31.96 -1.87
CA ALA A 261 4.83 31.41 -2.81
C ALA A 261 4.80 29.87 -2.83
N LEU A 262 5.83 29.19 -2.30
CA LEU A 262 5.94 27.74 -2.28
C LEU A 262 5.57 27.11 -0.93
N SER A 263 5.19 27.91 0.07
CA SER A 263 4.86 27.42 1.42
C SER A 263 3.74 26.35 1.45
N VAL A 264 2.82 26.39 0.48
CA VAL A 264 1.79 25.36 0.31
C VAL A 264 2.40 24.01 -0.05
N LEU A 265 3.46 23.98 -0.86
CA LEU A 265 4.18 22.75 -1.20
C LEU A 265 4.92 22.18 0.01
N ASP A 266 5.42 23.03 0.92
CA ASP A 266 6.06 22.55 2.15
C ASP A 266 5.08 21.83 3.07
N TRP A 267 3.82 22.28 3.13
CA TRP A 267 2.75 21.56 3.83
C TRP A 267 2.46 20.21 3.17
N VAL A 268 2.40 20.15 1.84
CA VAL A 268 2.21 18.90 1.10
C VAL A 268 3.37 17.93 1.34
N ASN A 269 4.60 18.43 1.31
CA ASN A 269 5.79 17.66 1.65
C ASN A 269 5.70 17.14 3.09
N LEU A 270 5.33 17.98 4.05
CA LEU A 270 5.14 17.57 5.44
C LEU A 270 4.17 16.40 5.56
N TYR A 271 2.99 16.47 4.94
CA TYR A 271 1.99 15.40 5.05
C TYR A 271 2.51 14.07 4.47
N ALA A 272 3.16 14.11 3.30
CA ALA A 272 3.73 12.91 2.69
C ALA A 272 4.88 12.33 3.53
N LEU A 273 5.76 13.19 4.06
CA LEU A 273 6.83 12.78 4.98
C LEU A 273 6.28 12.15 6.24
N ALA A 274 5.27 12.76 6.88
CA ALA A 274 4.66 12.29 8.11
C ALA A 274 4.12 10.87 7.95
N VAL A 275 3.33 10.62 6.89
CA VAL A 275 2.77 9.28 6.62
C VAL A 275 3.86 8.26 6.34
N ASN A 276 4.85 8.59 5.50
CA ASN A 276 5.89 7.62 5.15
C ASN A 276 6.88 7.36 6.30
N GLU A 277 7.10 8.31 7.21
CA GLU A 277 7.88 8.11 8.43
C GLU A 277 7.15 7.22 9.45
N GLU A 278 5.83 7.39 9.60
CA GLU A 278 4.98 6.46 10.36
C GLU A 278 4.99 5.06 9.75
N ASN A 279 4.82 4.96 8.42
CA ASN A 279 4.88 3.70 7.70
C ASN A 279 6.21 2.97 7.96
N ALA A 280 7.34 3.65 7.73
CA ALA A 280 8.68 3.09 7.91
C ALA A 280 8.97 2.62 9.35
N SER A 281 8.21 3.12 10.33
CA SER A 281 8.35 2.77 11.74
C SER A 281 7.36 1.70 12.22
N GLY A 282 6.52 1.15 11.33
CA GLY A 282 5.53 0.15 11.69
C GLY A 282 4.23 0.72 12.28
N GLY A 283 3.94 2.00 12.03
CA GLY A 283 2.71 2.64 12.47
C GLY A 283 1.47 2.20 11.68
N ARG A 284 0.31 2.66 12.14
CA ARG A 284 -0.99 2.53 11.45
C ARG A 284 -0.98 3.35 10.16
N VAL A 285 -1.31 2.72 9.04
CA VAL A 285 -1.32 3.35 7.70
C VAL A 285 -2.50 2.87 6.86
N VAL A 286 -2.87 3.63 5.83
CA VAL A 286 -3.82 3.20 4.80
C VAL A 286 -3.08 2.99 3.48
N THR A 287 -3.31 1.85 2.82
CA THR A 287 -2.75 1.60 1.48
C THR A 287 -3.29 2.61 0.47
N ALA A 288 -2.45 3.11 -0.44
CA ALA A 288 -2.90 4.05 -1.48
C ALA A 288 -2.04 4.05 -2.76
N PRO A 289 -1.93 2.93 -3.51
CA PRO A 289 -2.57 1.63 -3.31
C PRO A 289 -1.69 0.63 -2.52
N THR A 290 -0.48 1.03 -2.13
CA THR A 290 0.43 0.24 -1.27
C THR A 290 0.93 1.10 -0.10
N ASN A 291 1.49 0.45 0.92
CA ASN A 291 2.08 1.12 2.07
C ASN A 291 3.26 2.02 1.66
N GLY A 292 4.07 1.59 0.70
CA GLY A 292 5.23 2.36 0.21
C GLY A 292 4.83 3.66 -0.49
N ALA A 293 3.62 3.73 -1.04
CA ALA A 293 3.05 4.90 -1.69
C ALA A 293 1.96 5.61 -0.85
N ALA A 294 1.83 5.25 0.43
CA ALA A 294 0.73 5.67 1.27
C ALA A 294 0.67 7.18 1.53
N GLY A 295 1.75 7.93 1.34
CA GLY A 295 1.79 9.36 1.65
C GLY A 295 1.14 10.27 0.59
N ILE A 296 1.03 9.82 -0.66
CA ILE A 296 0.64 10.71 -1.78
C ILE A 296 -0.83 11.12 -1.72
N VAL A 297 -1.73 10.13 -1.70
CA VAL A 297 -3.18 10.38 -1.62
C VAL A 297 -3.56 11.24 -0.42
N PRO A 298 -3.15 10.93 0.83
CA PRO A 298 -3.48 11.77 1.97
C PRO A 298 -2.84 13.16 1.92
N ALA A 299 -1.61 13.30 1.41
CA ALA A 299 -0.99 14.62 1.28
C ALA A 299 -1.76 15.54 0.32
N VAL A 300 -2.20 15.00 -0.82
CA VAL A 300 -3.00 15.74 -1.80
C VAL A 300 -4.42 15.99 -1.29
N LEU A 301 -4.99 15.06 -0.53
CA LEU A 301 -6.32 15.23 0.08
C LEU A 301 -6.29 16.26 1.23
N HIS A 302 -5.21 16.32 2.02
CA HIS A 302 -4.99 17.43 2.96
C HIS A 302 -4.81 18.76 2.23
N TYR A 303 -4.15 18.77 1.06
CA TYR A 303 -4.09 19.99 0.23
C TYR A 303 -5.49 20.46 -0.17
N TYR A 304 -6.33 19.53 -0.65
CA TYR A 304 -7.74 19.83 -0.96
C TYR A 304 -8.47 20.37 0.27
N SER A 305 -8.45 19.63 1.38
CA SER A 305 -9.19 19.97 2.60
C SER A 305 -8.72 21.27 3.27
N ARG A 306 -7.46 21.67 3.10
CA ARG A 306 -6.90 22.83 3.81
C ARG A 306 -6.83 24.10 2.96
N PHE A 307 -6.54 23.97 1.67
CA PHE A 307 -6.20 25.11 0.81
C PHE A 307 -7.25 25.40 -0.26
N ILE A 308 -8.25 24.54 -0.44
CA ILE A 308 -9.34 24.77 -1.39
C ILE A 308 -10.57 25.26 -0.62
N PRO A 309 -11.02 26.53 -0.80
CA PRO A 309 -12.11 27.09 0.00
C PRO A 309 -13.45 26.34 -0.10
N SER A 310 -13.68 25.64 -1.21
CA SER A 310 -14.89 24.85 -1.46
C SER A 310 -14.81 23.40 -0.96
N SER A 311 -13.78 23.04 -0.20
CA SER A 311 -13.60 21.67 0.28
C SER A 311 -14.68 21.25 1.29
N ASN A 312 -15.16 20.01 1.17
CA ASN A 312 -16.12 19.40 2.10
C ASN A 312 -16.06 17.86 2.03
N ASP A 313 -16.80 17.19 2.91
CA ASP A 313 -16.85 15.72 3.02
C ASP A 313 -17.38 15.02 1.75
N ASP A 314 -18.23 15.70 0.96
CA ASP A 314 -18.67 15.16 -0.34
C ASP A 314 -17.54 15.18 -1.36
N GLY A 315 -16.74 16.24 -1.35
CA GLY A 315 -15.49 16.33 -2.10
C GLY A 315 -14.48 15.26 -1.70
N VAL A 316 -14.32 14.99 -0.40
CA VAL A 316 -13.46 13.90 0.10
C VAL A 316 -13.90 12.54 -0.45
N VAL A 317 -15.21 12.26 -0.41
CA VAL A 317 -15.75 11.00 -0.96
C VAL A 317 -15.55 10.92 -2.47
N ARG A 318 -15.83 11.99 -3.21
CA ARG A 318 -15.56 12.03 -4.66
C ARG A 318 -14.08 11.79 -4.97
N PHE A 319 -13.19 12.46 -4.24
CA PHE A 319 -11.75 12.29 -4.39
C PHE A 319 -11.33 10.83 -4.27
N LEU A 320 -11.73 10.15 -3.19
CA LEU A 320 -11.35 8.76 -2.95
C LEU A 320 -11.97 7.80 -3.97
N LEU A 321 -13.22 8.02 -4.41
CA LEU A 321 -13.86 7.21 -5.44
C LEU A 321 -13.17 7.38 -6.81
N THR A 322 -12.84 8.60 -7.22
CA THR A 322 -12.11 8.87 -8.47
C THR A 322 -10.70 8.31 -8.42
N ALA A 323 -9.99 8.49 -7.30
CA ALA A 323 -8.68 7.88 -7.09
C ALA A 323 -8.77 6.35 -7.24
N ALA A 324 -9.80 5.70 -6.69
CA ALA A 324 -9.97 4.27 -6.82
C ALA A 324 -10.29 3.81 -8.24
N ALA A 325 -11.15 4.51 -9.00
CA ALA A 325 -11.37 4.20 -10.42
C ALA A 325 -10.04 4.14 -11.19
N ILE A 326 -9.19 5.15 -11.00
CA ILE A 326 -7.88 5.21 -11.66
C ILE A 326 -6.98 4.07 -11.18
N GLY A 327 -6.94 3.80 -9.88
CA GLY A 327 -6.16 2.68 -9.32
C GLY A 327 -6.61 1.31 -9.84
N ILE A 328 -7.91 1.11 -10.06
CA ILE A 328 -8.49 -0.11 -10.63
C ILE A 328 -7.98 -0.31 -12.06
N LEU A 329 -7.91 0.74 -12.88
CA LEU A 329 -7.37 0.64 -14.25
C LEU A 329 -5.93 0.12 -14.27
N TYR A 330 -5.08 0.56 -13.34
CA TYR A 330 -3.71 0.06 -13.23
C TYR A 330 -3.64 -1.39 -12.72
N LYS A 331 -4.45 -1.73 -11.73
CA LYS A 331 -4.49 -3.08 -11.15
C LYS A 331 -4.98 -4.11 -12.18
N GLU A 332 -6.01 -3.80 -12.95
CA GLU A 332 -6.58 -4.71 -13.96
C GLU A 332 -5.65 -4.94 -15.16
N ASN A 333 -4.94 -3.90 -15.63
CA ASN A 333 -4.23 -3.98 -16.90
C ASN A 333 -2.70 -4.15 -16.78
N ALA A 334 -2.15 -3.95 -15.59
CA ALA A 334 -0.72 -4.02 -15.32
C ALA A 334 -0.45 -4.71 -13.98
N SER A 335 0.13 -3.99 -13.01
CA SER A 335 0.32 -4.45 -11.64
C SER A 335 0.55 -3.24 -10.74
N ILE A 336 0.21 -3.39 -9.46
CA ILE A 336 0.53 -2.43 -8.39
C ILE A 336 1.67 -2.93 -7.49
N SER A 337 2.37 -4.00 -7.89
CA SER A 337 3.44 -4.64 -7.14
C SER A 337 4.81 -4.09 -7.57
N GLY A 338 5.56 -3.56 -6.60
CA GLY A 338 6.95 -3.14 -6.79
C GLY A 338 7.87 -4.29 -7.25
N ALA A 339 7.53 -5.53 -6.90
CA ALA A 339 8.24 -6.73 -7.31
C ALA A 339 8.02 -7.09 -8.80
N GLU A 340 6.94 -6.61 -9.43
CA GLU A 340 6.59 -6.96 -10.81
C GLU A 340 6.90 -5.83 -11.78
N VAL A 341 6.50 -4.59 -11.46
CA VAL A 341 6.61 -3.44 -12.37
C VAL A 341 7.46 -2.30 -11.83
N GLY A 342 8.08 -2.45 -10.65
CA GLY A 342 8.84 -1.39 -10.00
C GLY A 342 7.97 -0.33 -9.33
N CYS A 343 8.59 0.76 -8.88
CA CYS A 343 7.95 1.77 -8.06
C CYS A 343 6.98 2.66 -8.86
N GLN A 344 7.04 2.61 -10.19
CA GLN A 344 5.99 3.17 -11.05
C GLN A 344 4.61 2.54 -10.77
N GLY A 345 4.55 1.24 -10.43
CA GLY A 345 3.30 0.56 -10.05
C GLY A 345 2.77 0.95 -8.67
N GLU A 346 3.58 1.62 -7.86
CA GLU A 346 3.23 2.02 -6.49
C GLU A 346 3.09 3.54 -6.40
N VAL A 347 4.21 4.26 -6.38
CA VAL A 347 4.28 5.72 -6.30
C VAL A 347 3.71 6.36 -7.57
N GLY A 348 3.99 5.80 -8.74
CA GLY A 348 3.44 6.31 -10.01
C GLY A 348 1.92 6.18 -10.05
N VAL A 349 1.39 5.04 -9.63
CA VAL A 349 -0.07 4.81 -9.55
C VAL A 349 -0.70 5.74 -8.53
N ALA A 350 -0.13 5.88 -7.33
CA ALA A 350 -0.62 6.82 -6.32
C ALA A 350 -0.62 8.28 -6.79
N CYS A 351 0.43 8.69 -7.53
CA CYS A 351 0.53 10.00 -8.16
C CYS A 351 -0.59 10.21 -9.20
N SER A 352 -0.83 9.23 -10.06
CA SER A 352 -1.91 9.26 -11.06
C SER A 352 -3.30 9.31 -10.41
N MET A 353 -3.55 8.45 -9.41
CA MET A 353 -4.78 8.41 -8.63
C MET A 353 -5.08 9.77 -8.00
N ALA A 354 -4.10 10.36 -7.30
CA ALA A 354 -4.26 11.65 -6.64
C ALA A 354 -4.42 12.81 -7.63
N ALA A 355 -3.76 12.77 -8.80
CA ALA A 355 -3.85 13.79 -9.83
C ALA A 355 -5.26 13.86 -10.44
N GLY A 356 -5.79 12.73 -10.88
CA GLY A 356 -7.15 12.67 -11.43
C GLY A 356 -8.21 13.00 -10.38
N ALA A 357 -8.07 12.48 -9.16
CA ALA A 357 -8.98 12.79 -8.07
C ALA A 357 -9.00 14.28 -7.71
N LEU A 358 -7.84 14.92 -7.63
CA LEU A 358 -7.75 16.36 -7.38
C LEU A 358 -8.40 17.15 -8.53
N CYS A 359 -8.13 16.75 -9.78
CA CYS A 359 -8.73 17.38 -10.95
C CYS A 359 -10.27 17.36 -10.89
N GLU A 360 -10.87 16.22 -10.52
CA GLU A 360 -12.33 16.10 -10.43
C GLU A 360 -12.92 17.01 -9.34
N VAL A 361 -12.35 17.02 -8.13
CA VAL A 361 -12.90 17.82 -7.02
C VAL A 361 -12.68 19.33 -7.20
N LEU A 362 -11.76 19.72 -8.07
CA LEU A 362 -11.57 21.10 -8.52
C LEU A 362 -12.48 21.49 -9.70
N GLY A 363 -13.34 20.58 -10.17
CA GLY A 363 -14.32 20.86 -11.21
C GLY A 363 -13.85 20.56 -12.64
N GLY A 364 -12.79 19.77 -12.80
CA GLY A 364 -12.34 19.29 -14.11
C GLY A 364 -13.38 18.39 -14.79
N SER A 365 -13.46 18.49 -16.11
CA SER A 365 -14.23 17.55 -16.93
C SER A 365 -13.64 16.15 -16.88
N VAL A 366 -14.42 15.14 -17.27
CA VAL A 366 -13.99 13.73 -17.30
C VAL A 366 -12.70 13.54 -18.13
N ASN A 367 -12.57 14.25 -19.26
CA ASN A 367 -11.36 14.22 -20.09
C ASN A 367 -10.15 14.86 -19.40
N GLN A 368 -10.35 15.94 -18.64
CA GLN A 368 -9.27 16.54 -17.84
C GLN A 368 -8.88 15.66 -16.66
N VAL A 369 -9.81 14.88 -16.10
CA VAL A 369 -9.49 13.89 -15.06
C VAL A 369 -8.61 12.78 -15.61
N GLU A 370 -8.95 12.23 -16.79
CA GLU A 370 -8.09 11.25 -17.48
C GLU A 370 -6.72 11.86 -17.79
N ASN A 371 -6.67 13.07 -18.34
CA ASN A 371 -5.41 13.73 -18.68
C ASN A 371 -4.53 14.00 -17.43
N ALA A 372 -5.12 14.41 -16.31
CA ALA A 372 -4.37 14.60 -15.07
C ALA A 372 -3.79 13.27 -14.56
N ALA A 373 -4.58 12.18 -14.60
CA ALA A 373 -4.12 10.84 -14.23
C ALA A 373 -2.98 10.37 -15.15
N GLU A 374 -3.11 10.63 -16.45
CA GLU A 374 -2.14 10.29 -17.48
C GLU A 374 -0.79 10.98 -17.25
N ILE A 375 -0.77 12.32 -17.13
CA ILE A 375 0.44 13.10 -16.79
C ILE A 375 1.05 12.60 -15.47
N GLY A 376 0.20 12.30 -14.48
CA GLY A 376 0.63 11.78 -13.19
C GLY A 376 1.42 10.48 -13.29
N MET A 377 1.08 9.59 -14.21
CA MET A 377 1.83 8.35 -14.44
C MET A 377 2.99 8.53 -15.43
N GLU A 378 2.82 9.33 -16.48
CA GLU A 378 3.85 9.57 -17.50
C GLU A 378 5.18 9.99 -16.84
N HIS A 379 5.10 10.91 -15.86
CA HIS A 379 6.25 11.40 -15.10
C HIS A 379 6.84 10.42 -14.07
N ASN A 380 6.36 9.17 -14.06
CA ASN A 380 6.87 8.08 -13.22
C ASN A 380 7.19 6.81 -14.01
N LEU A 381 7.01 6.78 -15.33
CA LEU A 381 7.38 5.63 -16.17
C LEU A 381 8.89 5.33 -16.06
N GLY A 382 9.22 4.04 -15.93
CA GLY A 382 10.59 3.54 -15.72
C GLY A 382 11.09 3.60 -14.26
N LEU A 383 10.29 4.08 -13.31
CA LEU A 383 10.74 4.21 -11.91
C LEU A 383 10.92 2.83 -11.26
N THR A 384 12.17 2.48 -10.95
CA THR A 384 12.59 1.21 -10.34
C THR A 384 12.27 1.13 -8.85
N CYS A 385 12.14 -0.07 -8.28
CA CYS A 385 11.89 -0.30 -6.85
C CYS A 385 13.12 -0.95 -6.20
N ASP A 386 14.16 -0.15 -5.94
CA ASP A 386 15.40 -0.64 -5.35
C ASP A 386 15.82 0.23 -4.15
N PRO A 387 15.12 0.07 -3.00
CA PRO A 387 15.39 0.87 -1.81
C PRO A 387 16.65 0.42 -1.07
N ILE A 388 17.30 1.37 -0.41
CA ILE A 388 18.52 1.11 0.38
C ILE A 388 18.20 0.15 1.53
N GLY A 389 19.01 -0.91 1.66
CA GLY A 389 18.84 -1.92 2.70
C GLY A 389 17.54 -2.73 2.60
N GLY A 390 16.78 -2.61 1.50
CA GLY A 390 15.45 -3.21 1.39
C GLY A 390 14.42 -2.58 2.33
N LEU A 391 14.63 -1.32 2.75
CA LEU A 391 13.76 -0.62 3.69
C LEU A 391 12.85 0.38 2.97
N VAL A 392 11.61 0.54 3.43
CA VAL A 392 10.67 1.55 2.91
C VAL A 392 11.00 2.95 3.47
N GLN A 393 12.24 3.40 3.26
CA GLN A 393 12.77 4.67 3.75
C GLN A 393 13.33 5.49 2.58
N VAL A 394 14.49 5.11 2.06
CA VAL A 394 15.18 5.83 0.99
C VAL A 394 15.19 4.97 -0.28
N PRO A 395 14.70 5.47 -1.44
CA PRO A 395 14.14 6.80 -1.71
C PRO A 395 12.61 6.92 -1.52
N CYS A 396 11.98 5.97 -0.81
CA CYS A 396 10.52 5.86 -0.71
C CYS A 396 9.86 7.12 -0.12
N ILE A 397 10.42 7.68 0.94
CA ILE A 397 9.89 8.85 1.65
C ILE A 397 9.88 10.07 0.72
N GLU A 398 11.01 10.39 0.09
CA GLU A 398 11.12 11.52 -0.84
C GLU A 398 10.26 11.33 -2.08
N ARG A 399 10.12 10.09 -2.57
CA ARG A 399 9.24 9.76 -3.70
C ARG A 399 7.77 10.09 -3.42
N ASN A 400 7.30 9.96 -2.19
CA ASN A 400 5.93 10.33 -1.84
C ASN A 400 5.75 11.86 -1.80
N ALA A 401 6.70 12.59 -1.24
CA ALA A 401 6.68 14.05 -1.28
C ALA A 401 6.69 14.58 -2.74
N MET A 402 7.63 14.10 -3.55
CA MET A 402 7.73 14.46 -4.96
C MET A 402 6.50 14.02 -5.77
N GLY A 403 5.96 12.82 -5.51
CA GLY A 403 4.75 12.32 -6.15
C GLY A 403 3.53 13.18 -5.84
N SER A 404 3.40 13.67 -4.62
CA SER A 404 2.30 14.57 -4.22
C SER A 404 2.36 15.91 -4.96
N VAL A 405 3.57 16.49 -5.09
CA VAL A 405 3.77 17.74 -5.84
C VAL A 405 3.49 17.53 -7.34
N LYS A 406 3.97 16.43 -7.92
CA LYS A 406 3.65 16.06 -9.31
C LYS A 406 2.15 15.93 -9.53
N ALA A 407 1.43 15.26 -8.63
CA ALA A 407 -0.01 15.06 -8.74
C ALA A 407 -0.79 16.38 -8.74
N ILE A 408 -0.43 17.31 -7.84
CA ILE A 408 -1.03 18.66 -7.80
C ILE A 408 -0.75 19.40 -9.10
N ASN A 409 0.50 19.35 -9.59
CA ASN A 409 0.86 20.05 -10.82
C ASN A 409 0.18 19.45 -12.06
N ALA A 410 0.06 18.12 -12.14
CA ALA A 410 -0.65 17.41 -13.20
C ALA A 410 -2.13 17.82 -13.26
N ALA A 411 -2.82 17.88 -12.10
CA ALA A 411 -4.19 18.37 -12.03
C ALA A 411 -4.30 19.83 -12.50
N ARG A 412 -3.36 20.70 -12.09
CA ARG A 412 -3.34 22.11 -12.52
C ARG A 412 -3.10 22.27 -14.03
N MET A 413 -2.24 21.43 -14.61
CA MET A 413 -1.97 21.43 -16.05
C MET A 413 -3.22 21.02 -16.82
N ALA A 414 -3.86 19.91 -16.42
CA ALA A 414 -5.09 19.43 -17.07
C ALA A 414 -6.24 20.44 -16.98
N LEU A 415 -6.45 21.08 -15.81
CA LEU A 415 -7.47 22.10 -15.60
C LEU A 415 -7.26 23.37 -16.43
N ARG A 416 -6.00 23.70 -16.77
CA ARG A 416 -5.66 24.83 -17.64
C ARG A 416 -5.71 24.49 -19.12
N GLY A 417 -5.71 23.20 -19.46
CA GLY A 417 -5.98 22.70 -20.80
C GLY A 417 -7.48 22.47 -21.04
N ASP A 418 -7.81 21.92 -22.20
CA ASP A 418 -9.16 21.54 -22.61
C ASP A 418 -9.45 20.03 -22.43
N GLY A 419 -8.51 19.30 -21.82
CA GLY A 419 -8.57 17.84 -21.64
C GLY A 419 -8.17 17.03 -22.88
N GLN A 420 -7.84 17.67 -24.00
CA GLN A 420 -7.26 16.97 -25.14
C GLN A 420 -5.79 16.64 -24.84
N HIS A 421 -5.44 15.37 -25.05
CA HIS A 421 -4.09 14.88 -24.85
C HIS A 421 -3.79 13.78 -25.87
N PHE A 422 -2.56 13.75 -26.38
CA PHE A 422 -2.19 12.87 -27.50
C PHE A 422 -2.07 11.40 -27.08
N VAL A 423 -1.61 11.19 -25.85
CA VAL A 423 -1.37 9.87 -25.27
C VAL A 423 -2.49 9.58 -24.30
N SER A 424 -3.37 8.62 -24.57
CA SER A 424 -4.43 8.27 -23.61
C SER A 424 -3.88 7.53 -22.39
N LEU A 425 -4.62 7.55 -21.29
CA LEU A 425 -4.26 6.82 -20.06
C LEU A 425 -4.04 5.33 -20.33
N ASP A 426 -4.89 4.71 -21.15
CA ASP A 426 -4.75 3.30 -21.56
C ASP A 426 -3.40 3.01 -22.25
N LYS A 427 -2.87 3.95 -23.05
CA LYS A 427 -1.53 3.80 -23.67
C LYS A 427 -0.45 3.86 -22.59
N VAL A 428 -0.55 4.81 -21.66
CA VAL A 428 0.40 4.94 -20.54
C VAL A 428 0.41 3.69 -19.66
N ILE A 429 -0.76 3.11 -19.35
CA ILE A 429 -0.86 1.85 -18.58
C ILE A 429 -0.16 0.70 -19.31
N ARG A 430 -0.37 0.56 -20.62
CA ARG A 430 0.34 -0.45 -21.43
C ARG A 430 1.84 -0.24 -21.42
N THR A 431 2.31 1.01 -21.54
CA THR A 431 3.74 1.35 -21.45
C THR A 431 4.30 1.01 -20.06
N MET A 432 3.57 1.27 -18.98
CA MET A 432 3.96 0.89 -17.62
C MET A 432 4.14 -0.63 -17.51
N ARG A 433 3.19 -1.42 -18.04
CA ARG A 433 3.30 -2.88 -18.04
C ARG A 433 4.53 -3.37 -18.82
N GLN A 434 4.75 -2.83 -20.02
CA GLN A 434 5.88 -3.23 -20.87
C GLN A 434 7.22 -2.88 -20.21
N THR A 435 7.37 -1.63 -19.74
CA THR A 435 8.59 -1.20 -19.04
C THR A 435 8.85 -2.00 -17.76
N GLY A 436 7.80 -2.42 -17.04
CA GLY A 436 7.92 -3.32 -15.90
C GLY A 436 8.40 -4.73 -16.27
N ALA A 437 7.94 -5.26 -17.41
CA ALA A 437 8.42 -6.54 -17.96
C ALA A 437 9.90 -6.46 -18.40
N ASP A 438 10.29 -5.34 -19.02
CA ASP A 438 11.67 -5.09 -19.47
C ASP A 438 12.63 -4.76 -18.31
N MET A 439 12.09 -4.37 -17.16
CA MET A 439 12.88 -4.01 -15.97
C MET A 439 13.63 -5.25 -15.45
N ASN A 440 14.96 -5.15 -15.38
CA ASN A 440 15.78 -6.23 -14.84
C ASN A 440 15.40 -6.54 -13.39
N ASN A 441 15.29 -7.83 -13.04
CA ASN A 441 14.89 -8.29 -11.71
C ASN A 441 15.69 -7.67 -10.55
N LYS A 442 16.98 -7.31 -10.76
CA LYS A 442 17.80 -6.67 -9.72
C LYS A 442 17.42 -5.22 -9.40
N TYR A 443 16.60 -4.59 -10.26
CA TYR A 443 16.08 -3.22 -10.07
C TYR A 443 14.60 -3.20 -9.65
N LYS A 444 13.98 -4.38 -9.48
CA LYS A 444 12.69 -4.53 -8.81
C LYS A 444 12.91 -4.68 -7.30
N GLU A 445 11.85 -4.93 -6.54
CA GLU A 445 11.83 -5.06 -5.07
C GLU A 445 12.70 -6.24 -4.57
N THR A 446 14.02 -6.12 -4.68
CA THR A 446 15.01 -7.13 -4.28
C THR A 446 16.19 -6.55 -3.53
N ALA A 447 16.40 -5.22 -3.61
CA ALA A 447 17.54 -4.51 -3.03
C ALA A 447 18.91 -5.05 -3.52
N ARG A 448 18.99 -5.39 -4.82
CA ARG A 448 20.17 -6.03 -5.44
C ARG A 448 20.82 -5.19 -6.54
N GLY A 449 20.34 -3.97 -6.76
CA GLY A 449 20.81 -3.12 -7.84
C GLY A 449 20.92 -1.66 -7.40
N GLY A 450 20.70 -0.77 -8.37
CA GLY A 450 20.40 0.65 -8.19
C GLY A 450 21.07 1.35 -7.01
N LEU A 451 20.27 2.03 -6.18
CA LEU A 451 20.78 2.72 -4.99
C LEU A 451 21.18 1.72 -3.89
N ALA A 452 20.54 0.54 -3.85
CA ALA A 452 20.73 -0.42 -2.77
C ALA A 452 22.16 -0.97 -2.69
N VAL A 453 22.85 -1.13 -3.82
CA VAL A 453 24.21 -1.70 -3.87
C VAL A 453 25.31 -0.68 -4.18
N ASN A 454 24.94 0.52 -4.62
CA ASN A 454 25.91 1.58 -4.95
C ASN A 454 26.15 2.56 -3.79
N ILE A 455 25.35 2.51 -2.73
CA ILE A 455 25.59 3.22 -1.48
C ILE A 455 26.19 2.22 -0.49
N VAL A 456 27.52 2.25 -0.38
CA VAL A 456 28.27 1.45 0.59
C VAL A 456 28.20 2.15 1.94
N GLU A 457 27.44 1.61 2.89
CA GLU A 457 27.62 1.95 4.30
C GLU A 457 28.98 1.40 4.74
N CYS A 458 29.89 2.32 5.10
CA CYS A 458 31.16 1.98 5.72
C CYS A 458 31.01 1.87 7.24
#